data_AF-A0AA97CH65-F1
#
_entry.id   AF-A0AA97CH65-F1
#
_cell.length_a   1.000
_cell.length_b   1.000
_cell.length_c   1.000
_cell.angle_alpha   90.00
_cell.angle_beta   90.00
_cell.angle_gamma   90.00
#
_symmetry.space_group_name_H-M   'P 1'
#
loop_
_entity.id
_entity.type
_entity.pdbx_description
1 polymer ?
#
loop_
_entity_poly.entity_id
_entity_poly.type
_entity_poly.pdbx_seq_one_letter_code
_entity_poly.pdbx_strand_id
1 'polypeptide(L)'
;MKDVINFPAPDNYAEKVNTETGIKELMSKSNVEELLRTLDSKGCDVSAALIEITAMMNYINLSLKVKDNIITHIDYIREELNK
;
A
#
# COMPACT_ATOMS: atom_id res chain seq x y z
N MET A 1 12.21 2.29 -31.40
CA MET A 1 12.17 3.16 -30.22
C MET A 1 11.96 2.27 -29.00
N LYS A 2 12.79 2.36 -27.95
CA LYS A 2 12.44 1.78 -26.65
C LYS A 2 11.28 2.62 -26.12
N ASP A 3 10.10 2.04 -25.94
CA ASP A 3 9.00 2.73 -25.27
C ASP A 3 9.47 3.16 -23.88
N VAL A 4 9.51 4.47 -23.65
CA VAL A 4 9.91 5.05 -22.37
C VAL A 4 8.80 4.74 -21.37
N ILE A 5 9.08 3.83 -20.44
CA ILE A 5 8.17 3.53 -19.33
C ILE A 5 8.24 4.71 -18.36
N ASN A 6 7.13 5.42 -18.18
CA ASN A 6 7.07 6.61 -17.34
C ASN A 6 5.95 6.50 -16.29
N PHE A 7 6.33 6.59 -15.02
CA PHE A 7 5.42 6.59 -13.87
C PHE A 7 5.77 7.77 -12.96
N PRO A 8 5.43 9.01 -13.34
CA PRO A 8 5.82 10.19 -12.59
C PRO A 8 5.08 10.26 -11.25
N ALA A 9 5.80 10.67 -10.22
CA ALA A 9 5.21 11.06 -8.94
C ALA A 9 4.97 12.58 -8.95
N PRO A 10 3.86 13.08 -8.36
CA PRO A 10 3.63 14.50 -8.19
C PRO A 10 4.67 15.11 -7.22
N ASP A 11 4.93 16.41 -7.33
CA ASP A 11 5.94 17.10 -6.50
C ASP A 11 5.66 16.98 -4.99
N ASN A 12 4.38 16.88 -4.62
CA ASN A 12 3.92 16.71 -3.24
C ASN A 12 3.61 15.24 -2.86
N TYR A 13 4.23 14.26 -3.54
CA TYR A 13 3.89 12.85 -3.38
C TYR A 13 3.94 12.38 -1.93
N ALA A 14 5.00 12.73 -1.18
CA ALA A 14 5.15 12.34 0.22
C ALA A 14 3.99 12.84 1.09
N GLU A 15 3.53 14.07 0.88
CA GLU A 15 2.41 14.67 1.61
C GLU A 15 1.09 13.95 1.28
N LYS A 16 0.93 13.51 0.03
CA LYS A 16 -0.24 12.77 -0.41
C LYS A 16 -0.28 11.35 0.17
N VAL A 17 0.83 10.62 0.09
CA VAL A 17 0.86 9.19 0.42
C VAL A 17 1.03 8.89 1.91
N ASN A 18 1.61 9.81 2.70
CA ASN A 18 1.82 9.62 4.14
C ASN A 18 0.55 9.88 4.99
N THR A 19 -0.62 9.66 4.40
CA THR A 19 -1.93 9.72 5.08
C THR A 19 -2.58 8.35 5.04
N GLU A 20 -3.52 8.04 5.95
CA GLU A 20 -4.24 6.75 5.89
C GLU A 20 -4.96 6.55 4.56
N THR A 21 -5.56 7.61 4.02
CA THR A 21 -6.20 7.60 2.71
C THR A 21 -5.18 7.35 1.61
N GLY A 22 -4.04 8.04 1.63
CA GLY A 22 -2.96 7.85 0.66
C GLY A 22 -2.38 6.44 0.67
N ILE A 23 -2.21 5.84 1.85
CA ILE A 23 -1.79 4.43 1.97
C ILE A 23 -2.86 3.51 1.37
N LYS A 24 -4.15 3.72 1.66
CA LYS A 24 -5.24 2.93 1.08
C LYS A 24 -5.32 3.07 -0.45
N GLU A 25 -5.05 4.26 -0.98
CA GLU A 25 -4.95 4.50 -2.43
C GLU A 25 -3.79 3.70 -3.04
N LEU A 26 -2.60 3.73 -2.43
CA LEU A 26 -1.44 2.95 -2.89
C LEU A 26 -1.68 1.44 -2.85
N MET A 27 -2.41 0.97 -1.83
CA MET A 27 -2.83 -0.42 -1.69
C MET A 27 -3.82 -0.85 -2.78
N SER A 28 -4.56 0.09 -3.36
CA SER A 28 -5.52 -0.17 -4.44
C SER A 28 -4.89 -0.02 -5.83
N LYS A 29 -3.98 0.96 -5.99
CA LYS A 29 -3.24 1.20 -7.22
C LYS A 29 -1.87 1.81 -6.90
N SER A 30 -0.81 1.07 -7.24
CA SER A 30 0.58 1.50 -7.06
C SER A 30 1.29 1.64 -8.41
N ASN A 31 1.89 2.81 -8.64
CA ASN A 31 2.77 3.03 -9.80
C ASN A 31 3.97 2.06 -9.80
N VAL A 32 4.45 1.64 -8.63
CA VAL A 32 5.55 0.67 -8.52
C VAL A 32 5.08 -0.71 -8.98
N GLU A 33 3.89 -1.14 -8.54
CA GLU A 33 3.33 -2.42 -8.97
C GLU A 33 3.06 -2.43 -10.49
N GLU A 34 2.48 -1.35 -11.01
CA GLU A 34 2.19 -1.19 -12.45
C GLU A 34 3.48 -1.18 -13.28
N LEU A 35 4.55 -0.54 -12.78
CA LEU A 35 5.88 -0.58 -13.38
C LEU A 35 6.44 -2.01 -13.42
N LEU A 36 6.40 -2.73 -12.30
CA LEU A 36 6.92 -4.10 -12.23
C LEU A 36 6.14 -5.02 -13.18
N ARG A 37 4.82 -4.95 -13.22
CA ARG A 37 3.99 -5.71 -14.16
C ARG A 37 4.28 -5.36 -15.62
N THR A 38 4.54 -4.08 -15.91
CA THR A 38 4.95 -3.64 -17.25
C THR A 38 6.30 -4.23 -17.64
N LEU A 39 7.28 -4.25 -16.71
CA LEU A 39 8.60 -4.84 -16.95
C LEU A 39 8.50 -6.36 -17.15
N ASP A 40 7.70 -7.05 -16.35
CA ASP A 40 7.42 -8.49 -16.49
C ASP A 40 6.86 -8.82 -17.87
N SER A 41 5.85 -8.06 -18.33
CA SER A 41 5.26 -8.23 -19.67
C SER A 41 6.24 -8.01 -20.83
N LYS A 42 7.36 -7.30 -20.57
CA LYS A 42 8.44 -7.06 -21.54
C LYS A 42 9.57 -8.09 -21.43
N GLY A 43 9.42 -9.12 -20.57
CA GLY A 43 10.38 -10.19 -20.39
C GLY A 43 11.53 -9.84 -19.43
N CYS A 44 11.39 -8.78 -18.63
CA CYS A 44 12.35 -8.50 -17.55
C CYS A 44 12.00 -9.35 -16.33
N ASP A 45 13.01 -10.02 -15.75
CA ASP A 45 12.82 -10.72 -14.48
C ASP A 45 12.66 -9.69 -13.35
N VAL A 46 11.44 -9.61 -12.84
CA VAL A 46 11.05 -8.79 -11.68
C VAL A 46 10.42 -9.65 -10.59
N SER A 47 10.59 -10.97 -10.65
CA SER A 47 9.95 -11.93 -9.74
C SER A 47 10.19 -11.60 -8.27
N ALA A 48 11.44 -11.31 -7.89
CA ALA A 48 11.80 -10.93 -6.52
C ALA A 48 11.10 -9.62 -6.09
N ALA A 49 11.10 -8.60 -6.93
CA ALA A 49 10.46 -7.31 -6.63
C ALA A 49 8.93 -7.44 -6.51
N LEU A 50 8.30 -8.30 -7.32
CA LEU A 50 6.87 -8.60 -7.20
C LEU A 50 6.53 -9.37 -5.90
N ILE A 51 7.43 -10.25 -5.44
CA ILE A 51 7.28 -10.90 -4.13
C ILE A 51 7.38 -9.87 -3.01
N GLU A 52 8.37 -8.99 -3.06
CA GLU A 52 8.58 -7.94 -2.05
C GLU A 52 7.39 -6.97 -1.96
N ILE A 53 6.87 -6.49 -3.09
CA ILE A 53 5.72 -5.59 -3.08
C ILE A 53 4.46 -6.27 -2.55
N THR A 54 4.25 -7.55 -2.89
CA THR A 54 3.15 -8.36 -2.36
C THR A 54 3.27 -8.53 -0.84
N ALA A 55 4.48 -8.79 -0.34
CA ALA A 55 4.74 -8.90 1.10
C ALA A 55 4.45 -7.59 1.84
N MET A 56 4.89 -6.45 1.28
CA MET A 56 4.60 -5.13 1.85
C MET A 56 3.10 -4.83 1.89
N MET A 57 2.38 -5.11 0.80
CA MET A 57 0.93 -4.94 0.74
C MET A 57 0.22 -5.80 1.79
N ASN A 58 0.61 -7.06 1.94
CA ASN A 58 0.05 -7.95 2.96
C ASN A 58 0.31 -7.45 4.38
N TYR A 59 1.53 -6.95 4.65
CA TYR A 59 1.88 -6.36 5.94
C TYR A 59 1.02 -5.13 6.27
N ILE A 60 0.84 -4.21 5.31
CA ILE A 60 0.02 -3.02 5.50
C ILE A 60 -1.44 -3.40 5.78
N ASN A 61 -2.01 -4.31 4.99
CA ASN A 61 -3.37 -4.80 5.19
C ASN A 61 -3.57 -5.41 6.58
N LEU A 62 -2.62 -6.26 7.02
CA LEU A 62 -2.67 -6.85 8.36
C LEU A 62 -2.58 -5.76 9.44
N SER A 63 -1.69 -4.80 9.28
CA SER A 63 -1.49 -3.71 10.24
C SER A 63 -2.73 -2.84 10.40
N LEU A 64 -3.40 -2.49 9.30
CA LEU A 64 -4.66 -1.74 9.32
C LEU A 64 -5.77 -2.53 10.04
N LYS A 65 -5.92 -3.83 9.72
CA LYS A 65 -6.91 -4.69 10.39
C LYS A 65 -6.66 -4.82 11.89
N VAL A 66 -5.40 -4.98 12.29
CA VAL A 66 -5.03 -5.06 13.72
C VAL A 66 -5.34 -3.74 14.42
N LYS A 67 -5.06 -2.60 13.78
CA LYS A 67 -5.40 -1.28 14.31
C LYS A 67 -6.91 -1.13 14.55
N ASP A 68 -7.73 -1.52 13.58
CA ASP A 68 -9.20 -1.43 13.69
C ASP A 68 -9.73 -2.31 14.84
N ASN A 69 -9.16 -3.51 15.01
CA ASN A 69 -9.49 -4.37 16.15
C ASN A 69 -9.11 -3.73 17.48
N ILE A 70 -7.92 -3.14 17.58
CA ILE A 70 -7.46 -2.46 18.81
C ILE A 70 -8.42 -1.31 19.17
N ILE A 71 -8.81 -0.49 18.19
CA ILE A 71 -9.77 0.61 18.40
C ILE A 71 -11.09 0.06 18.94
N THR A 72 -11.62 -0.99 18.30
CA THR A 72 -12.88 -1.63 18.71
C THR A 72 -12.81 -2.15 20.15
N HIS A 73 -11.70 -2.77 20.54
CA HIS A 73 -11.51 -3.24 21.93
C HIS A 73 -11.40 -2.09 22.93
N ILE A 74 -10.72 -0.99 22.57
CA ILE A 74 -10.63 0.20 23.40
C ILE A 74 -12.01 0.82 23.60
N ASP A 75 -12.81 0.92 22.54
CA ASP A 75 -14.17 1.47 22.60
C ASP A 75 -15.06 0.64 23.51
N TYR A 76 -15.00 -0.69 23.39
CA TYR A 76 -15.72 -1.60 24.30
C TYR A 76 -15.31 -1.40 25.76
N ILE A 77 -14.00 -1.39 26.07
CA ILE A 77 -13.51 -1.18 27.44
C ILE A 77 -13.99 0.17 27.98
N ARG A 78 -13.95 1.21 27.16
CA ARG A 78 -14.42 2.54 27.53
C ARG A 78 -15.93 2.54 27.84
N GLU A 79 -16.73 1.85 27.05
CA GLU A 79 -18.17 1.71 27.31
C GLU A 79 -18.43 0.99 28.64
N GLU A 80 -17.75 -0.15 28.90
CA GLU A 80 -17.90 -0.89 30.15
C GLU A 80 -17.50 -0.08 31.39
N LEU A 81 -16.46 0.74 31.29
CA LEU A 81 -16.00 1.59 32.40
C LEU A 81 -16.95 2.76 32.73
N ASN A 82 -17.82 3.15 31.80
CA ASN A 82 -18.78 4.25 31.98
C ASN A 82 -20.19 3.78 32.34
N LYS A 83 -20.39 2.47 32.53
CA LYS A 83 -21.63 1.90 33.06
C LYS A 83 -21.69 2.03 34.58
#